data_AF-I1BTM2-F1
#
_entry.id   AF-I1BTM2-F1
#
_cell.length_a   1.000
_cell.length_b   1.000
_cell.length_c   1.000
_cell.angle_alpha   90.00
_cell.angle_beta   90.00
_cell.angle_gamma   90.00
#
_symmetry.space_group_name_H-M   'P 1'
#
loop_
_entity.id
_entity.type
_entity.pdbx_description
1 polymer ?
#
loop_
_entity_poly.entity_id
_entity_poly.type
_entity_poly.pdbx_seq_one_letter_code
_entity_poly.pdbx_strand_id
1 'polypeptide(L)'
;MLPEARSLCFRFLYGKSHCQLTIAHFNPDVSSACKLCKTPREDIHHLVISCPYKWPIWQKALSRFVPYLEFNPEDIHEILGKMRRYEHVDNTKLLILSYYVMLFIWRARWRYIFDNIPLSPIHIVTSVFEKLRLYLQQ
;
A
#
# COMPACT_ATOMS: atom_id res chain seq x y z
N MET A 1 -12.22 10.48 -5.00
CA MET A 1 -11.08 9.78 -4.35
C MET A 1 -10.75 10.47 -3.04
N LEU A 2 -10.49 9.72 -1.97
CA LEU A 2 -10.13 10.29 -0.66
C LEU A 2 -8.89 11.20 -0.74
N PRO A 3 -8.92 12.42 -0.18
CA PRO A 3 -7.76 13.32 -0.16
C PRO A 3 -6.50 12.70 0.46
N GLU A 4 -6.66 11.84 1.46
CA GLU A 4 -5.55 11.19 2.15
C GLU A 4 -4.83 10.17 1.27
N ALA A 5 -5.57 9.48 0.38
CA ALA A 5 -4.97 8.56 -0.60
C ALA A 5 -4.09 9.33 -1.59
N ARG A 6 -4.56 10.49 -2.05
CA ARG A 6 -3.78 11.43 -2.90
C ARG A 6 -2.53 11.92 -2.19
N SER A 7 -2.67 12.40 -0.95
CA SER A 7 -1.55 12.91 -0.16
C SER A 7 -0.49 11.84 0.08
N LEU A 8 -0.91 10.60 0.40
CA LEU A 8 0.02 9.50 0.60
C LEU A 8 0.71 9.09 -0.70
N CYS A 9 0.00 9.06 -1.82
CA CYS A 9 0.60 8.81 -3.13
C CYS A 9 1.67 9.84 -3.48
N PHE A 10 1.37 11.13 -3.27
CA PHE A 10 2.35 12.18 -3.45
C PHE A 10 3.59 11.92 -2.58
N ARG A 11 3.42 11.62 -1.28
CA ARG A 11 4.55 11.31 -0.40
C ARG A 11 5.33 10.06 -0.84
N PHE A 12 4.65 9.05 -1.36
CA PHE A 12 5.28 7.85 -1.92
C PHE A 12 6.18 8.22 -3.12
N LEU A 13 5.64 8.95 -4.10
CA LEU A 13 6.36 9.36 -5.31
C LEU A 13 7.60 10.20 -5.03
N TYR A 14 7.52 11.10 -4.05
CA TYR A 14 8.62 12.00 -3.70
C TYR A 14 9.52 11.47 -2.57
N GLY A 15 9.33 10.22 -2.12
CA GLY A 15 10.15 9.64 -1.06
C GLY A 15 9.97 10.30 0.32
N LYS A 16 8.82 10.94 0.57
CA LYS A 16 8.50 11.71 1.79
C LYS A 16 7.59 10.96 2.78
N SER A 17 7.38 9.66 2.58
CA SER A 17 6.58 8.84 3.50
C SER A 17 7.45 8.33 4.66
N HIS A 18 7.01 8.55 5.90
CA HIS A 18 7.71 8.00 7.06
C HIS A 18 7.69 6.47 7.02
N CYS A 19 8.87 5.87 6.98
CA CYS A 19 9.15 4.43 7.11
C CYS A 19 10.19 4.22 8.22
N GLN A 20 10.45 2.98 8.64
CA GLN A 20 11.42 2.76 9.73
C GLN A 20 12.82 3.24 9.37
N LEU A 21 13.23 3.15 8.10
CA LEU A 21 14.49 3.71 7.65
C LEU A 21 14.55 5.23 7.90
N THR A 22 13.52 5.97 7.53
CA THR A 22 13.45 7.41 7.77
C THR A 22 13.39 7.74 9.26
N ILE A 23 12.66 6.96 10.06
CA ILE A 23 12.57 7.17 11.52
C ILE A 23 13.93 6.94 12.18
N ALA A 24 14.61 5.85 11.84
CA ALA A 24 15.95 5.52 12.35
C ALA A 24 16.99 6.59 12.00
N HIS A 25 16.85 7.23 10.84
CA HIS A 25 17.70 8.36 10.45
C HIS A 25 17.53 9.57 11.38
N PHE A 26 16.32 9.83 11.89
CA PHE A 26 16.06 10.94 12.83
C PHE A 26 16.24 10.55 14.30
N ASN A 27 16.14 9.27 14.64
CA ASN A 27 16.35 8.75 15.99
C ASN A 27 17.18 7.45 15.93
N PRO A 28 18.49 7.51 16.24
CA PRO A 28 19.41 6.37 16.18
C PRO A 28 19.03 5.18 17.08
N ASP A 29 18.24 5.41 18.14
CA ASP A 29 17.80 4.35 19.05
C ASP A 29 16.71 3.46 18.44
N VAL A 30 16.13 3.89 17.31
CA VAL A 30 15.08 3.15 16.61
C VAL A 30 15.68 2.31 15.49
N SER A 31 15.47 0.99 15.55
CA SER A 31 15.84 0.10 14.45
C SER A 31 15.09 0.41 13.15
N SER A 32 15.82 0.45 12.04
CA SER A 32 15.29 0.58 10.67
C SER A 32 14.58 -0.67 10.15
N ALA A 33 14.56 -1.76 10.94
CA ALA A 33 13.97 -3.02 10.54
C ALA A 33 12.44 -2.97 10.50
N CYS A 34 11.85 -3.70 9.54
CA CYS A 34 10.40 -3.87 9.47
C CYS A 34 9.89 -4.51 10.78
N LYS A 35 8.90 -3.87 11.42
CA LYS A 35 8.35 -4.41 12.67
C LYS A 35 7.54 -5.70 12.47
N LEU A 36 7.13 -6.00 11.23
CA LEU A 36 6.36 -7.20 10.85
C LEU A 36 7.27 -8.37 10.47
N CYS A 37 8.00 -8.27 9.35
CA CYS A 37 8.81 -9.37 8.82
C CYS A 37 10.28 -9.37 9.28
N LYS A 38 10.67 -8.37 10.07
CA LYS A 38 12.05 -8.21 10.60
C LYS A 38 13.14 -8.02 9.54
N THR A 39 12.78 -7.75 8.27
CA THR A 39 13.74 -7.32 7.25
C THR A 39 14.53 -6.12 7.77
N PRO A 40 15.89 -6.11 7.70
CA PRO A 40 16.72 -5.10 8.36
C PRO A 40 16.47 -3.65 7.92
N ARG A 41 15.90 -3.46 6.74
CA ARG A 41 15.65 -2.15 6.15
C ARG A 41 14.21 -2.06 5.63
N GLU A 42 13.34 -1.40 6.37
CA GLU A 42 12.02 -0.98 5.87
C GLU A 42 12.11 0.44 5.30
N ASP A 43 12.36 0.52 3.99
CA ASP A 43 12.17 1.74 3.20
C ASP A 43 10.69 1.90 2.77
N ILE A 44 10.39 2.93 1.99
CA ILE A 44 9.02 3.22 1.53
C ILE A 44 8.49 2.10 0.63
N HIS A 45 9.34 1.51 -0.22
CA HIS A 45 8.95 0.41 -1.08
C HIS A 45 8.56 -0.82 -0.25
N HIS A 46 9.35 -1.18 0.77
CA HIS A 46 9.03 -2.25 1.70
C HIS A 46 7.84 -1.94 2.61
N LEU A 47 7.69 -0.68 3.02
CA LEU A 47 6.56 -0.23 3.85
C LEU A 47 5.22 -0.52 3.18
N VAL A 48 5.13 -0.31 1.86
CA VAL A 48 3.86 -0.35 1.11
C VAL A 48 3.73 -1.60 0.25
N ILE A 49 4.80 -2.02 -0.43
CA ILE A 49 4.74 -2.99 -1.54
C ILE A 49 5.39 -4.32 -1.13
N SER A 50 6.72 -4.35 -0.92
CA SER A 50 7.48 -5.61 -0.93
C SER A 50 7.49 -6.40 0.38
N CYS A 51 6.84 -5.92 1.44
CA CYS A 51 6.77 -6.66 2.70
C CYS A 51 5.89 -7.91 2.56
N PRO A 52 6.40 -9.12 2.88
CA PRO A 52 5.65 -10.37 2.69
C PRO A 52 4.38 -10.48 3.54
N TYR A 53 4.30 -9.76 4.67
CA TYR A 53 3.09 -9.71 5.51
C TYR A 53 2.00 -8.81 4.92
N LYS A 54 2.38 -7.88 4.04
CA LYS A 54 1.47 -6.91 3.40
C LYS A 54 1.08 -7.38 2.00
N TRP A 55 1.95 -8.15 1.35
CA TRP A 55 1.74 -8.68 -0.01
C TRP A 55 0.40 -9.42 -0.21
N PRO A 56 -0.11 -10.25 0.73
CA PRO A 56 -1.42 -10.88 0.58
C PRO A 56 -2.58 -9.90 0.41
N ILE A 57 -2.43 -8.65 0.90
CA ILE A 57 -3.43 -7.59 0.72
C ILE A 57 -3.48 -7.16 -0.74
N TRP A 58 -2.31 -6.90 -1.35
CA TRP A 58 -2.19 -6.59 -2.77
C TRP A 58 -2.75 -7.70 -3.62
N GLN A 59 -2.31 -8.93 -3.39
CA GLN A 59 -2.78 -10.10 -4.14
C GLN A 59 -4.30 -10.25 -4.08
N LYS A 60 -4.90 -10.20 -2.87
CA LYS A 60 -6.36 -10.33 -2.70
C LYS A 60 -7.13 -9.16 -3.32
N ALA A 61 -6.62 -7.94 -3.23
CA ALA A 61 -7.28 -6.78 -3.81
C ALA A 61 -7.26 -6.83 -5.34
N LEU A 62 -6.10 -7.14 -5.92
CA LEU A 62 -5.90 -7.16 -7.36
C LEU A 62 -6.55 -8.37 -8.02
N SER A 63 -6.46 -9.57 -7.43
CA SER A 63 -7.15 -10.75 -7.97
C SER A 63 -8.67 -10.60 -7.94
N ARG A 64 -9.21 -9.84 -6.99
CA ARG A 64 -10.63 -9.49 -6.98
C ARG A 64 -11.02 -8.47 -8.05
N PHE A 65 -10.10 -7.59 -8.44
CA PHE A 65 -10.36 -6.53 -9.41
C PHE A 65 -10.08 -6.97 -10.85
N VAL A 66 -8.95 -7.66 -11.08
CA VAL A 66 -8.50 -8.21 -12.37
C VAL A 66 -8.05 -9.66 -12.17
N PRO A 67 -8.99 -10.63 -12.09
CA PRO A 67 -8.68 -12.01 -11.72
C PRO A 67 -7.80 -12.78 -12.72
N TYR A 68 -7.71 -12.30 -13.95
CA TYR A 68 -6.95 -12.92 -15.03
C TYR A 68 -5.50 -12.41 -15.16
N LEU A 69 -5.09 -11.44 -14.33
CA LEU A 69 -3.72 -10.95 -14.28
C LEU A 69 -3.06 -11.36 -12.97
N GLU A 70 -1.82 -11.83 -13.09
CA GLU A 70 -0.92 -11.99 -11.96
C GLU A 70 -0.04 -10.75 -11.82
N PHE A 71 0.10 -10.28 -10.58
CA PHE A 71 0.92 -9.12 -10.26
C PHE A 71 2.06 -9.56 -9.36
N ASN A 72 3.23 -8.98 -9.55
CA ASN A 72 4.37 -9.03 -8.64
C ASN A 72 4.61 -7.63 -8.01
N PRO A 73 5.50 -7.51 -7.01
CA PRO A 73 5.80 -6.23 -6.38
C PRO A 73 6.21 -5.10 -7.35
N GLU A 74 6.99 -5.41 -8.39
CA GLU A 74 7.43 -4.41 -9.36
C GLU A 74 6.27 -3.89 -10.22
N ASP A 75 5.28 -4.73 -10.55
CA ASP A 75 4.06 -4.26 -11.21
C ASP A 75 3.35 -3.19 -10.39
N ILE A 76 3.31 -3.35 -9.06
CA ILE A 76 2.70 -2.37 -8.15
C ILE A 76 3.52 -1.08 -8.12
N HIS A 77 4.85 -1.20 -8.07
CA HIS A 77 5.73 -0.05 -8.16
C HIS A 77 5.50 0.74 -9.45
N GLU A 78 5.38 0.05 -10.59
CA GLU A 78 5.12 0.65 -11.90
C GLU A 78 3.72 1.28 -12.00
N ILE A 79 2.69 0.65 -11.44
CA ILE A 79 1.33 1.22 -11.38
C ILE A 79 1.33 2.51 -10.56
N LEU A 80 1.91 2.48 -9.35
CA LEU A 80 1.92 3.62 -8.43
C LEU A 80 2.85 4.74 -8.89
N GLY A 81 4.02 4.38 -9.42
CA GLY A 81 5.13 5.28 -9.74
C GLY A 81 5.08 5.85 -11.15
N LYS A 82 4.71 5.02 -12.13
CA LYS A 82 4.80 5.36 -13.56
C LYS A 82 3.47 5.27 -14.30
N MET A 83 2.37 5.04 -13.58
CA MET A 83 1.03 4.89 -14.13
C MET A 83 0.97 3.83 -15.24
N ARG A 84 1.68 2.70 -15.03
CA ARG A 84 1.67 1.58 -15.97
C ARG A 84 0.23 1.17 -16.30
N ARG A 85 0.00 0.92 -17.59
CA ARG A 85 -1.30 0.55 -18.13
C ARG A 85 -1.31 -0.91 -18.56
N TYR A 86 -2.47 -1.54 -18.43
CA TYR A 86 -2.77 -2.89 -18.89
C TYR A 86 -3.90 -2.80 -19.92
N GLU A 87 -3.76 -3.55 -21.02
CA GLU A 87 -4.81 -3.68 -22.01
C GLU A 87 -6.03 -4.39 -21.41
N HIS A 88 -7.23 -4.04 -21.88
CA HIS A 88 -8.51 -4.59 -21.41
C HIS A 88 -8.80 -4.41 -19.90
N VAL A 89 -8.04 -3.57 -19.21
CA VAL A 89 -8.26 -3.18 -17.81
C VAL A 89 -8.71 -1.72 -17.74
N ASP A 90 -9.66 -1.42 -16.86
CA ASP A 90 -9.96 -0.04 -16.48
C ASP A 90 -8.80 0.52 -15.65
N ASN A 91 -7.81 1.10 -16.33
CA ASN A 91 -6.57 1.60 -15.73
C ASN A 91 -6.80 2.73 -14.73
N THR A 92 -7.85 3.53 -14.90
CA THR A 92 -8.22 4.57 -13.95
C THR A 92 -8.71 3.96 -12.64
N LYS A 93 -9.60 2.97 -12.71
CA LYS A 93 -10.06 2.25 -11.52
C LYS A 93 -8.95 1.42 -10.88
N LEU A 94 -8.07 0.81 -11.66
CA LEU A 94 -6.88 0.09 -11.18
C LEU A 94 -5.99 1.03 -10.36
N LEU A 95 -5.69 2.22 -10.87
CA LEU A 95 -4.85 3.19 -10.18
C LEU A 95 -5.49 3.66 -8.86
N ILE A 96 -6.80 3.94 -8.88
CA ILE A 96 -7.54 4.37 -7.69
C ILE A 96 -7.62 3.25 -6.65
N LEU A 97 -7.86 2.01 -7.08
CA LEU A 97 -7.78 0.83 -6.21
C LEU A 97 -6.40 0.74 -5.56
N SER A 98 -5.33 0.85 -6.34
CA SER A 98 -3.94 0.79 -5.84
C SER A 98 -3.65 1.89 -4.83
N TYR A 99 -4.14 3.11 -5.06
CA TYR A 99 -4.01 4.19 -4.08
C TYR A 99 -4.76 3.92 -2.77
N TYR A 100 -5.95 3.31 -2.83
CA TYR A 100 -6.65 2.88 -1.63
C TYR A 100 -5.93 1.73 -0.92
N VAL A 101 -5.44 0.71 -1.63
CA VAL A 101 -4.68 -0.38 -1.02
C VAL A 101 -3.46 0.17 -0.26
N MET A 102 -2.69 1.06 -0.90
CA MET A 102 -1.57 1.74 -0.26
C MET A 102 -2.00 2.52 1.00
N LEU A 103 -3.10 3.31 0.93
CA LEU A 103 -3.62 4.05 2.08
C LEU A 103 -3.99 3.14 3.25
N PHE A 104 -4.74 2.06 3.00
CA PHE A 104 -5.19 1.18 4.07
C PHE A 104 -4.07 0.30 4.62
N ILE A 105 -3.09 -0.10 3.80
CA ILE A 105 -1.85 -0.72 4.28
C ILE A 105 -1.10 0.22 5.22
N TRP A 106 -0.91 1.47 4.82
CA TRP A 106 -0.24 2.48 5.62
C TRP A 106 -0.96 2.71 6.96
N ARG A 107 -2.30 2.88 6.93
CA ARG A 107 -3.11 3.02 8.16
C ARG A 107 -3.02 1.80 9.06
N ALA A 108 -3.10 0.58 8.52
CA ALA A 108 -2.99 -0.64 9.29
C ALA A 108 -1.60 -0.79 9.92
N ARG A 109 -0.55 -0.43 9.19
CA ARG A 109 0.83 -0.46 9.67
C ARG A 109 1.04 0.47 10.88
N TRP A 110 0.46 1.67 10.87
CA TRP A 110 0.57 2.61 12.00
C TRP A 110 -0.27 2.20 13.19
N ARG A 111 -1.47 1.64 12.97
CA ARG A 111 -2.25 1.02 14.05
C ARG A 111 -1.52 -0.14 14.71
N TYR A 112 -0.77 -0.93 13.94
CA TYR A 112 0.10 -1.95 14.51
C TYR A 112 1.22 -1.36 15.38
N ILE A 113 1.79 -0.20 15.01
CA ILE A 113 2.85 0.45 15.80
C ILE A 113 2.31 1.04 17.09
N PHE A 114 1.25 1.83 17.00
CA PHE A 114 0.76 2.64 18.11
C PHE A 114 -0.21 1.88 19.01
N ASP A 115 -1.05 1.02 18.42
CA ASP A 115 -2.16 0.36 19.11
C ASP A 115 -1.96 -1.17 19.22
N ASN A 116 -0.85 -1.70 18.70
CA ASN A 116 -0.57 -3.15 18.62
C ASN A 116 -1.69 -3.97 17.95
N ILE A 117 -2.46 -3.36 17.04
CA ILE A 117 -3.54 -4.03 16.32
C ILE A 117 -2.97 -4.82 15.13
N PRO A 118 -3.16 -6.15 15.05
CA PRO A 118 -2.66 -6.96 13.95
C PRO A 118 -3.25 -6.57 12.59
N LEU A 119 -2.47 -6.77 11.53
CA LEU A 119 -2.96 -6.56 10.16
C LEU A 119 -3.95 -7.67 9.81
N SER A 120 -5.13 -7.28 9.32
CA SER A 120 -6.12 -8.21 8.80
C SER A 120 -6.35 -7.96 7.31
N PRO A 121 -5.79 -8.79 6.42
CA PRO A 121 -5.91 -8.58 4.98
C PRO A 121 -7.36 -8.54 4.48
N ILE A 122 -8.23 -9.36 5.06
CA ILE A 122 -9.65 -9.42 4.68
C ILE A 122 -10.33 -8.07 4.97
N HIS A 123 -10.21 -7.56 6.21
CA HIS A 123 -10.82 -6.29 6.58
C HIS A 123 -10.27 -5.11 5.75
N ILE A 124 -8.96 -5.10 5.49
CA ILE A 124 -8.32 -4.07 4.67
C ILE A 124 -8.89 -4.09 3.25
N VAL A 125 -8.96 -5.26 2.61
CA VAL A 125 -9.51 -5.40 1.25
C VAL A 125 -10.99 -5.00 1.23
N THR A 126 -11.78 -5.38 2.24
CA THR A 126 -13.18 -4.94 2.35
C THR A 126 -13.29 -3.42 2.37
N SER A 127 -12.51 -2.73 3.22
CA SER A 127 -12.50 -1.26 3.28
C SER A 127 -12.06 -0.60 1.97
N VAL A 128 -11.09 -1.21 1.26
CA VAL A 128 -10.65 -0.74 -0.08
C VAL A 128 -11.82 -0.76 -1.07
N PHE A 129 -12.54 -1.88 -1.17
CA PHE A 129 -13.66 -2.02 -2.11
C PHE A 129 -14.90 -1.21 -1.71
N GLU A 130 -15.14 -1.00 -0.42
CA GLU A 130 -16.15 -0.04 0.04
C GLU A 130 -15.85 1.38 -0.45
N LYS A 131 -14.61 1.85 -0.31
CA LYS A 131 -14.22 3.19 -0.78
C LYS A 131 -14.18 3.28 -2.31
N LEU A 132 -13.83 2.21 -3.01
CA LEU A 132 -13.91 2.17 -4.46
C LEU A 132 -15.36 2.28 -4.94
N ARG A 133 -16.29 1.52 -4.37
CA ARG A 133 -17.73 1.60 -4.72
C ARG A 133 -18.31 3.00 -4.52
N LEU A 134 -18.04 3.61 -3.36
CA LEU A 134 -18.51 4.97 -3.07
C LEU A 134 -17.95 6.02 -4.04
N TYR A 135 -16.73 5.82 -4.54
CA TYR A 135 -16.16 6.70 -5.55
C TYR A 135 -16.84 6.56 -6.91
N LEU A 136 -17.28 5.35 -7.28
CA LEU A 136 -17.94 5.08 -8.56
C LEU A 136 -19.40 5.55 -8.63
N GLN A 137 -19.98 5.92 -7.48
CA GLN A 137 -21.36 6.43 -7.37
C GLN A 137 -21.42 7.97 -7.40
N GLN A 138 -20.28 8.65 -7.50
CA GLN A 138 -20.13 10.10 -7.61
C GLN A 138 -19.91 10.49 -9.05
#